data_AF-A0A9E5QIM8-F1
#
_entry.id   AF-A0A9E5QIM8-F1
#
_cell.length_a   1.000
_cell.length_b   1.000
_cell.length_c   1.000
_cell.angle_alpha   90.00
_cell.angle_beta   90.00
_cell.angle_gamma   90.00
#
_symmetry.space_group_name_H-M   'P 1'
#
loop_
_entity.id
_entity.type
_entity.pdbx_description
1 polymer ?
#
loop_
_entity_poly.entity_id
_entity_poly.type
_entity_poly.pdbx_seq_one_letter_code
_entity_poly.pdbx_strand_id
1 'polypeptide(L)'
;FTYISEGNYSQAEPLFHGNPEELSAFLDLGENESVELNWEEICRILWCIPVAQITDVEKVSEDELVFYTVFVYENTRRFEIGACCGADPASNLPVWQFAFPVSRVDGEWKVMRLPLYTP
;
A
#
# COMPACT_ATOMS: atom_id res chain seq x y z
N PHE A 1 3.40 -7.10 1.92
CA PHE A 1 3.48 -6.66 0.51
C PHE A 1 3.77 -7.78 -0.47
N THR A 2 4.65 -8.74 -0.20
CA THR A 2 4.90 -9.88 -1.13
C THR A 2 3.61 -10.60 -1.54
N TYR A 3 2.77 -11.00 -0.56
CA TYR A 3 1.49 -11.66 -0.86
C TYR A 3 0.57 -10.85 -1.76
N ILE A 4 0.48 -9.53 -1.56
CA ILE A 4 -0.42 -8.71 -2.38
C ILE A 4 0.12 -8.54 -3.81
N SER A 5 1.44 -8.40 -3.99
CA SER A 5 2.04 -8.32 -5.32
C SER A 5 2.04 -9.64 -6.09
N GLU A 6 1.95 -10.77 -5.39
CA GLU A 6 1.85 -12.12 -6.00
C GLU A 6 0.39 -12.57 -6.22
N GLY A 7 -0.59 -11.70 -5.92
CA GLY A 7 -2.01 -12.04 -6.03
C GLY A 7 -2.53 -13.01 -4.96
N ASN A 8 -1.77 -13.26 -3.90
CA ASN A 8 -2.17 -14.12 -2.79
C ASN A 8 -2.98 -13.34 -1.74
N TYR A 9 -4.16 -12.90 -2.14
CA TYR A 9 -4.98 -11.98 -1.34
C TYR A 9 -5.46 -12.58 -0.01
N SER A 10 -5.71 -13.89 0.04
CA SER A 10 -6.09 -14.60 1.28
C SER A 10 -5.02 -14.51 2.38
N GLN A 11 -3.74 -14.37 2.01
CA GLN A 11 -2.63 -14.20 2.94
C GLN A 11 -2.28 -12.72 3.16
N ALA A 12 -2.64 -11.85 2.21
CA ALA A 12 -2.40 -10.41 2.32
C ALA A 12 -3.42 -9.73 3.24
N GLU A 13 -4.70 -10.06 3.12
CA GLU A 13 -5.80 -9.44 3.86
C GLU A 13 -5.57 -9.35 5.37
N PRO A 14 -5.21 -10.43 6.08
CA PRO A 14 -5.06 -10.34 7.53
C PRO A 14 -3.84 -9.49 7.94
N LEU A 15 -2.97 -9.07 7.03
CA LEU A 15 -1.83 -8.22 7.35
C LEU A 15 -2.16 -6.73 7.30
N PHE A 16 -3.31 -6.35 6.76
CA PHE A 16 -3.76 -4.96 6.72
C PHE A 16 -4.83 -4.73 7.79
N HIS A 17 -4.70 -3.62 8.50
CA HIS A 17 -5.77 -3.09 9.35
C HIS A 17 -6.51 -2.03 8.56
N GLY A 18 -7.30 -2.49 7.60
CA GLY A 18 -8.26 -1.69 6.88
C GLY A 18 -9.52 -2.51 6.76
N ASN A 19 -10.65 -1.98 7.24
CA ASN A 19 -11.92 -2.65 7.06
C ASN A 19 -12.21 -2.72 5.55
N PRO A 20 -12.47 -3.90 4.96
CA PRO A 20 -12.93 -4.03 3.58
C PRO A 20 -14.12 -3.10 3.25
N GLU A 21 -14.95 -2.73 4.24
CA GLU A 21 -16.06 -1.80 4.09
C GLU A 21 -15.63 -0.34 3.91
N GLU A 22 -14.62 0.15 4.66
CA GLU A 22 -14.06 1.49 4.44
C GLU A 22 -13.37 1.58 3.08
N LEU A 23 -12.79 0.47 2.65
CA LEU A 23 -12.10 0.33 1.37
C LEU A 23 -13.06 0.22 0.19
N SER A 24 -14.13 -0.57 0.34
CA SER A 24 -15.26 -0.66 -0.58
C SER A 24 -15.93 0.70 -0.74
N ALA A 25 -16.15 1.44 0.36
CA ALA A 25 -16.67 2.80 0.31
C ALA A 25 -15.70 3.80 -0.35
N PHE A 26 -14.39 3.69 -0.13
CA PHE A 26 -13.39 4.54 -0.78
C PHE A 26 -13.30 4.30 -2.30
N LEU A 27 -13.44 3.05 -2.71
CA LEU A 27 -13.29 2.62 -4.11
C LEU A 27 -14.64 2.50 -4.86
N ASP A 28 -15.77 2.78 -4.20
CA ASP A 28 -17.14 2.54 -4.71
C ASP A 28 -17.35 1.10 -5.22
N LEU A 29 -16.69 0.14 -4.58
CA LEU A 29 -16.87 -1.29 -4.87
C LEU A 29 -18.15 -1.73 -4.16
N GLY A 30 -19.21 -2.05 -4.90
CA GLY A 30 -20.52 -2.33 -4.32
C GLY A 30 -20.49 -3.39 -3.19
N GLU A 31 -21.44 -3.30 -2.26
CA GLU A 31 -21.53 -4.08 -0.99
C GLU A 31 -21.51 -5.62 -1.11
N ASN A 32 -21.43 -6.21 -2.30
CA ASN A 32 -21.74 -7.64 -2.55
C ASN A 32 -20.58 -8.50 -3.07
N GLU A 33 -19.33 -8.02 -3.07
CA GLU A 33 -18.19 -8.85 -3.47
C GLU A 33 -17.43 -9.39 -2.25
N SER A 34 -17.05 -10.68 -2.29
CA SER A 34 -16.28 -11.33 -1.21
C SER A 34 -14.99 -10.58 -0.93
N VAL A 35 -14.47 -10.68 0.30
CA VAL A 35 -13.25 -9.98 0.74
C VAL A 35 -12.07 -10.20 -0.23
N GLU A 36 -11.92 -11.39 -0.82
CA GLU A 36 -10.90 -11.69 -1.84
C GLU A 36 -11.15 -10.98 -3.18
N LEU A 37 -12.41 -10.88 -3.61
CA LEU A 37 -12.81 -10.16 -4.84
C LEU A 37 -12.52 -8.67 -4.68
N ASN A 38 -12.71 -8.13 -3.47
CA ASN A 38 -12.33 -6.75 -3.18
C ASN A 38 -10.82 -6.55 -3.36
N TRP A 39 -9.93 -7.43 -2.88
CA TRP A 39 -8.48 -7.22 -2.98
C TRP A 39 -7.91 -7.32 -4.39
N GLU A 40 -8.44 -8.22 -5.22
CA GLU A 40 -8.10 -8.26 -6.64
C GLU A 40 -8.49 -6.95 -7.34
N GLU A 41 -9.69 -6.47 -7.07
CA GLU A 41 -10.22 -5.22 -7.62
C GLU A 41 -9.49 -3.98 -7.06
N ILE A 42 -9.16 -3.98 -5.78
CA ILE A 42 -8.28 -3.00 -5.13
C ILE A 42 -6.95 -2.96 -5.88
N CYS A 43 -6.35 -4.09 -6.23
CA CYS A 43 -5.09 -4.13 -6.98
C CYS A 43 -5.24 -3.81 -8.47
N ARG A 44 -6.46 -3.81 -9.00
CA ARG A 44 -6.77 -3.26 -10.32
C ARG A 44 -6.76 -1.73 -10.32
N ILE A 45 -7.23 -1.12 -9.23
CA ILE A 45 -7.34 0.34 -9.07
C ILE A 45 -6.06 0.94 -8.45
N LEU A 46 -5.49 0.26 -7.46
CA LEU A 46 -4.28 0.62 -6.73
C LEU A 46 -3.07 -0.11 -7.29
N TRP A 47 -1.89 0.39 -6.94
CA TRP A 47 -0.62 -0.17 -7.37
C TRP A 47 -0.12 -1.18 -6.34
N CYS A 48 -0.46 -2.46 -6.57
CA CYS A 48 0.01 -3.59 -5.77
C CYS A 48 1.38 -4.11 -6.24
N ILE A 49 2.33 -3.19 -6.44
CA ILE A 49 3.67 -3.50 -6.93
C ILE A 49 4.56 -4.09 -5.82
N PRO A 50 5.58 -4.90 -6.18
CA PRO A 50 6.44 -5.54 -5.20
C PRO A 50 7.33 -4.53 -4.46
N VAL A 51 7.58 -4.83 -3.19
CA VAL A 51 8.57 -4.11 -2.38
C VAL A 51 9.96 -4.55 -2.78
N ALA A 52 10.81 -3.58 -3.10
CA ALA A 52 12.24 -3.80 -3.30
C ALA A 52 12.98 -3.85 -1.97
N GLN A 53 12.68 -2.89 -1.10
CA GLN A 53 13.41 -2.69 0.15
C GLN A 53 12.60 -1.86 1.16
N ILE A 54 12.76 -2.18 2.45
CA ILE A 54 12.46 -1.25 3.56
C ILE A 54 13.76 -0.50 3.86
N THR A 55 13.77 0.80 3.60
CA THR A 55 14.97 1.66 3.72
C THR A 55 15.16 2.20 5.13
N ASP A 56 14.08 2.38 5.88
CA ASP A 56 14.13 2.85 7.25
C ASP A 56 12.93 2.38 8.07
N VAL A 57 13.08 2.37 9.40
CA VAL A 57 12.05 2.02 10.37
C VAL A 57 12.06 3.04 11.50
N GLU A 58 11.02 3.83 11.59
CA GLU A 58 10.81 4.78 12.68
C GLU A 58 9.91 4.16 13.75
N LYS A 59 10.37 4.15 15.00
CA LYS A 59 9.55 3.74 16.14
C LYS A 59 8.82 4.94 16.71
N VAL A 60 7.50 4.97 16.54
CA VAL A 60 6.63 6.05 17.03
C VAL A 60 6.24 5.80 18.49
N SER A 61 5.87 4.56 18.81
CA SER A 61 5.54 4.12 20.18
C SER A 61 5.90 2.64 20.38
N GLU A 62 5.48 2.03 21.50
CA GLU A 62 5.66 0.58 21.70
C GLU A 62 4.85 -0.26 20.72
N ASP A 63 3.70 0.27 20.29
CA ASP A 63 2.72 -0.42 19.45
C ASP A 63 2.55 0.24 18.08
N GLU A 64 3.43 1.18 17.71
CA GLU A 64 3.39 1.88 16.41
C GLU A 64 4.77 2.05 15.80
N LEU A 65 4.87 1.71 14.52
CA LEU A 65 6.05 1.84 13.68
C LEU A 65 5.68 2.53 12.35
N VAL A 66 6.66 3.14 11.70
CA VAL A 66 6.55 3.59 10.32
C VAL A 66 7.67 2.97 9.51
N PHE A 67 7.31 2.17 8.51
CA PHE A 67 8.25 1.64 7.52
C PHE A 67 8.37 2.58 6.34
N TYR A 68 9.59 2.97 5.98
CA TYR A 68 9.86 3.65 4.73
C TYR A 68 10.23 2.62 3.68
N THR A 69 9.38 2.52 2.65
CA THR A 69 9.41 1.41 1.70
C THR A 69 9.68 1.92 0.29
N VAL A 70 10.53 1.20 -0.44
CA VAL A 70 10.81 1.39 -1.86
C VAL A 70 10.19 0.24 -2.63
N PHE A 71 9.51 0.57 -3.72
CA PHE A 71 8.87 -0.40 -4.60
C PHE A 71 9.58 -0.46 -5.95
N VAL A 72 9.42 -1.58 -6.65
CA VAL A 72 9.92 -1.79 -8.00
C VAL A 72 8.81 -2.31 -8.91
N TYR A 73 8.90 -1.94 -10.19
CA TYR A 73 8.11 -2.57 -11.24
C TYR A 73 8.65 -3.97 -11.56
N GLU A 74 7.88 -4.76 -12.31
CA GLU A 74 8.32 -6.06 -12.84
C GLU A 74 9.62 -5.96 -13.66
N ASN A 75 9.83 -4.83 -14.34
CA ASN A 75 11.05 -4.57 -15.11
C ASN A 75 12.25 -4.13 -14.24
N THR A 76 12.14 -4.25 -12.91
CA THR A 76 13.15 -3.89 -11.90
C THR A 76 13.43 -2.40 -11.74
N ARG A 77 12.76 -1.53 -12.50
CA ARG A 77 12.85 -0.08 -12.29
C ARG A 77 12.20 0.28 -10.96
N ARG A 78 12.81 1.20 -10.21
CA ARG A 78 12.21 1.78 -9.00
C ARG A 78 10.92 2.53 -9.34
N PHE A 79 9.90 2.35 -8.51
CA PHE A 79 8.67 3.12 -8.57
C PHE A 79 8.88 4.52 -7.98
N GLU A 80 8.46 5.54 -8.72
CA GLU A 80 8.59 6.93 -8.32
C GLU A 80 7.34 7.70 -8.75
N ILE A 81 6.83 8.56 -7.87
CA ILE A 81 5.76 9.51 -8.18
C ILE A 81 6.43 10.86 -8.44
N GLY A 82 6.46 11.28 -9.70
CA GLY A 82 6.91 12.59 -10.12
C GLY A 82 5.78 13.62 -10.14
N ALA A 83 6.03 14.77 -10.77
CA ALA A 83 5.02 15.78 -11.00
C ALA A 83 3.76 15.22 -11.69
N CYS A 84 2.59 15.49 -11.14
CA CYS A 84 1.28 15.14 -11.72
C CYS A 84 0.46 16.40 -12.04
N CYS A 85 -0.63 16.24 -12.80
CA CYS A 85 -1.63 17.29 -13.03
C CYS A 85 -1.09 18.63 -13.60
N GLY A 86 -0.06 18.57 -14.46
CA GLY A 86 0.55 19.75 -15.08
C GLY A 86 1.53 20.52 -14.19
N ALA A 87 1.88 19.98 -13.01
CA ALA A 87 2.92 20.56 -12.16
C ALA A 87 4.30 20.53 -12.85
N ASP A 88 5.13 21.52 -12.54
CA ASP A 88 6.49 21.61 -13.07
C ASP A 88 7.39 20.52 -12.47
N PRO A 89 8.01 19.66 -13.30
CA PRO A 89 8.95 18.63 -12.84
C PRO A 89 10.19 19.15 -12.13
N ALA A 90 10.66 20.37 -12.44
CA ALA A 90 11.83 20.93 -11.78
C ALA A 90 11.53 21.35 -10.32
N SER A 91 10.28 21.71 -10.04
CA SER A 91 9.82 22.14 -8.73
C SER A 91 9.26 20.98 -7.88
N ASN A 92 8.98 19.84 -8.48
CA ASN A 92 8.39 18.66 -7.82
C ASN A 92 9.25 17.43 -8.06
N LEU A 93 10.28 17.27 -7.21
CA LEU A 93 11.18 16.12 -7.29
C LEU A 93 10.41 14.81 -7.04
N PRO A 94 10.75 13.73 -7.76
CA PRO A 94 10.08 12.45 -7.58
C PRO A 94 10.20 11.90 -6.15
N VAL A 95 9.07 11.47 -5.59
CA VAL A 95 9.02 10.72 -4.34
C VAL A 95 9.11 9.23 -4.67
N TRP A 96 10.02 8.54 -3.98
CA TRP A 96 10.32 7.12 -4.24
C TRP A 96 10.42 6.26 -2.97
N GLN A 97 10.33 6.91 -1.79
CA GLN A 97 10.19 6.25 -0.50
C GLN A 97 8.80 6.58 0.05
N PHE A 98 8.09 5.56 0.48
CA PHE A 98 6.71 5.69 0.93
C PHE A 98 6.58 5.20 2.36
N ALA A 99 6.01 6.04 3.22
CA ALA A 99 5.75 5.69 4.60
C ALA A 99 4.54 4.76 4.70
N PHE A 100 4.70 3.66 5.44
CA PHE A 100 3.65 2.72 5.79
C PHE A 100 3.58 2.61 7.30
N PRO A 101 2.59 3.26 7.93
CA PRO A 101 2.33 3.09 9.35
C PRO A 101 1.89 1.65 9.63
N VAL A 102 2.40 1.10 10.71
CA VAL A 102 2.12 -0.25 11.19
C VAL A 102 1.81 -0.16 12.68
N SER A 103 0.66 -0.69 13.08
CA SER A 103 0.27 -0.69 14.49
C SER A 103 0.03 -2.11 14.98
N ARG A 104 0.21 -2.32 16.28
CA ARG A 104 -0.13 -3.58 16.92
C ARG A 104 -1.60 -3.60 17.26
N VAL A 105 -2.34 -4.53 16.66
CA VAL A 105 -3.77 -4.75 16.87
C VAL A 105 -3.97 -6.20 17.28
N ASP A 106 -4.62 -6.42 18.41
CA ASP A 106 -4.84 -7.77 18.98
C ASP A 106 -3.57 -8.61 19.12
N GLY A 107 -2.44 -7.95 19.40
CA GLY A 107 -1.13 -8.58 19.57
C GLY A 107 -0.35 -8.82 18.27
N GLU A 108 -0.93 -8.52 17.11
CA GLU A 108 -0.31 -8.69 15.80
C GLU A 108 0.01 -7.33 15.15
N TRP A 109 1.13 -7.24 14.43
CA TRP A 109 1.46 -6.04 13.67
C TRP A 109 0.67 -6.02 12.36
N LYS A 110 -0.05 -4.94 12.11
CA LYS A 110 -0.88 -4.75 10.92
C LYS A 110 -0.50 -3.45 10.21
N VAL A 111 -0.51 -3.48 8.89
CA VAL A 111 -0.29 -2.30 8.06
C VAL A 111 -1.55 -1.45 8.06
N MET A 112 -1.44 -0.20 8.48
CA MET A 112 -2.58 0.70 8.67
C MET A 112 -2.96 1.48 7.40
N ARG A 113 -2.14 1.36 6.36
CA ARG A 113 -2.30 2.06 5.09
C ARG A 113 -2.42 1.06 3.95
N LEU A 114 -3.33 1.34 3.03
CA LEU A 114 -3.54 0.57 1.80
C LEU A 114 -2.32 0.66 0.86
N PRO A 115 -2.25 -0.23 -0.15
CA PRO A 115 -1.30 -0.10 -1.25
C PRO A 115 -1.32 1.29 -1.90
N LEU A 116 -0.24 1.66 -2.57
CA LEU A 116 -0.09 2.99 -3.13
C LEU A 116 -1.19 3.27 -4.17
N TYR A 117 -1.83 4.44 -4.03
CA TYR A 117 -2.74 4.97 -5.02
C TYR A 117 -2.06 6.10 -5.80
N THR A 118 -2.16 6.08 -7.13
CA THR A 118 -1.81 7.22 -7.96
C THR A 118 -3.05 7.65 -8.75
N PRO A 119 -3.61 8.86 -8.51
CA PRO A 119 -4.71 9.39 -9.31
C PRO A 119 -4.30 9.76 -10.75
#